data_AF-A0A1T1BH75-F1
#
_entry.id   AF-A0A1T1BH75-F1
#
_cell.length_a   1.000
_cell.length_b   1.000
_cell.length_c   1.000
_cell.angle_alpha   90.00
_cell.angle_beta   90.00
_cell.angle_gamma   90.00
#
_symmetry.space_group_name_H-M   'P 1'
#
loop_
_entity.id
_entity.type
_entity.pdbx_description
1 polymer ?
#
loop_
_entity_poly.entity_id
_entity_poly.type
_entity_poly.pdbx_seq_one_letter_code
_entity_poly.pdbx_strand_id
1 'polypeptide(L)'
;MGGMILRRAPLLSLLLILGAPLAGARVRLGEPLPAHPWVSAGREVVVVYTHDCGDLGDLWTALLGSGLPVRAVNAEGVTTPAPGGLKAWQGEGATRFSRALRVGTYPAVLLVQDGRVLNAWEGTFAGQLE
;
A
#
# COMPACT_ATOMS: atom_id res chain seq x y z
N MET A 1 6.38 -40.07 -3.04
CA MET A 1 6.25 -38.87 -3.87
C MET A 1 6.11 -37.68 -2.95
N GLY A 2 7.19 -36.91 -2.79
CA GLY A 2 7.21 -35.77 -1.88
C GLY A 2 6.30 -34.66 -2.39
N GLY A 3 5.30 -34.28 -1.60
CA GLY A 3 4.49 -33.11 -1.88
C GLY A 3 5.38 -31.87 -1.81
N MET A 4 5.63 -31.25 -2.96
CA MET A 4 6.23 -29.92 -3.00
C MET A 4 5.29 -28.98 -2.26
N ILE A 5 5.65 -28.61 -1.03
CA ILE A 5 5.04 -27.47 -0.36
C ILE A 5 5.41 -26.29 -1.23
N LEU A 6 4.48 -25.87 -2.08
CA LEU A 6 4.57 -24.64 -2.84
C LEU A 6 4.61 -23.52 -1.79
N ARG A 7 5.81 -23.16 -1.33
CA ARG A 7 6.04 -21.93 -0.60
C ARG A 7 5.78 -20.83 -1.61
N ARG A 8 4.50 -20.49 -1.81
CA ARG A 8 4.10 -19.25 -2.48
C ARG A 8 4.97 -18.18 -1.84
N ALA A 9 5.76 -17.47 -2.65
CA ALA A 9 6.57 -16.37 -2.19
C ALA A 9 5.69 -15.12 -2.32
N PRO A 10 4.81 -14.83 -1.34
CA PRO A 10 3.75 -13.84 -1.56
C PRO A 10 4.33 -12.44 -1.71
N LEU A 11 5.53 -12.21 -1.18
CA LEU A 11 6.31 -11.00 -1.39
C LEU A 11 6.79 -10.86 -2.84
N LEU A 12 7.12 -11.96 -3.53
CA LEU A 12 7.52 -11.92 -4.93
C LEU A 12 6.31 -11.52 -5.80
N SER A 13 5.16 -12.13 -5.56
CA SER A 13 3.90 -11.76 -6.24
C SER A 13 3.52 -10.30 -5.97
N LEU A 14 3.67 -9.84 -4.73
CA LEU A 14 3.48 -8.43 -4.39
C LEU A 14 4.44 -7.52 -5.17
N LEU A 15 5.73 -7.84 -5.21
CA LEU A 15 6.73 -7.06 -5.94
C LEU A 15 6.46 -7.03 -7.46
N LEU A 16 5.97 -8.13 -8.04
CA LEU A 16 5.57 -8.20 -9.45
C LEU A 16 4.38 -7.30 -9.76
N ILE A 17 3.39 -7.25 -8.86
CA ILE A 17 2.21 -6.38 -8.99
C ILE A 17 2.58 -4.90 -8.80
N LEU A 18 3.51 -4.62 -7.88
CA LEU A 18 3.99 -3.26 -7.63
C LEU A 18 4.91 -2.74 -8.75
N GLY A 19 5.57 -3.65 -9.49
CA GLY A 19 6.54 -3.30 -10.52
C GLY A 19 7.82 -2.66 -9.95
N ALA A 20 8.71 -2.22 -10.86
CA ALA A 20 9.85 -1.39 -10.48
C ALA A 20 9.35 -0.05 -9.91
N PRO A 21 10.05 0.55 -8.93
CA PRO A 21 9.68 1.87 -8.43
C PRO A 21 9.60 2.83 -9.61
N LEU A 22 8.41 3.38 -9.85
CA LEU A 22 8.21 4.37 -10.90
C LEU A 22 9.10 5.56 -10.55
N ALA A 23 9.96 5.96 -11.48
CA ALA A 23 10.90 7.07 -11.35
C ALA A 23 10.24 8.44 -11.04
N GLY A 24 8.92 8.47 -10.81
CA GLY A 24 8.12 9.62 -10.43
C GLY A 24 7.54 9.57 -9.01
N ALA A 25 7.84 8.55 -8.18
CA ALA A 25 7.37 8.54 -6.79
C ALA A 25 7.89 9.77 -6.04
N ARG A 26 6.97 10.60 -5.54
CA ARG A 26 7.28 11.86 -4.85
C ARG A 26 7.48 11.66 -3.34
N VAL A 27 7.01 10.54 -2.81
CA VAL A 27 7.22 10.16 -1.43
C VAL A 27 8.71 9.99 -1.14
N ARG A 28 9.18 10.62 -0.05
CA ARG A 28 10.59 10.63 0.32
C ARG A 28 10.96 9.37 1.10
N LEU A 29 11.95 8.63 0.60
CA LEU A 29 12.47 7.44 1.28
C LEU A 29 13.31 7.83 2.51
N GLY A 30 13.27 6.99 3.54
CA GLY A 30 13.95 7.20 4.83
C GLY A 30 13.26 8.18 5.78
N GLU A 31 12.31 8.98 5.28
CA GLU A 31 11.53 9.90 6.12
C GLU A 31 10.53 9.13 7.00
N PRO A 32 10.24 9.65 8.21
CA PRO A 32 9.20 9.09 9.05
C PRO A 32 7.83 9.27 8.40
N LEU A 33 6.93 8.33 8.66
CA LEU A 33 5.52 8.51 8.33
C LEU A 33 4.97 9.77 9.04
N PRO A 34 4.11 10.55 8.37
CA PRO A 34 3.40 11.64 9.02
C PRO A 34 2.53 11.13 10.18
N ALA A 35 2.07 12.07 11.02
CA ALA A 35 1.19 11.75 12.14
C ALA A 35 -0.04 10.93 11.70
N HIS A 36 -0.30 9.84 12.43
CA HIS A 36 -1.22 8.77 12.06
C HIS A 36 -1.74 8.06 13.33
N PRO A 37 -2.94 7.47 13.31
CA PRO A 37 -3.61 6.97 14.52
C PRO A 37 -3.25 5.53 14.89
N TRP A 38 -2.41 4.85 14.11
CA TRP A 38 -1.99 3.49 14.41
C TRP A 38 -0.58 3.43 14.99
N VAL A 39 -0.31 2.33 15.69
CA VAL A 39 1.03 1.98 16.16
C VAL A 39 1.74 1.20 15.06
N SER A 40 2.99 1.58 14.78
CA SER A 40 3.85 0.91 13.79
C SER A 40 4.06 -0.55 14.17
N ALA A 41 3.96 -1.44 13.18
CA ALA A 41 4.10 -2.90 13.37
C ALA A 41 5.52 -3.42 13.05
N GLY A 42 6.54 -2.56 13.06
CA GLY A 42 7.92 -2.91 12.71
C GLY A 42 8.12 -2.99 11.20
N ARG A 43 7.36 -3.83 10.48
CA ARG A 43 7.30 -3.81 9.00
C ARG A 43 5.87 -3.91 8.54
N GLU A 44 5.41 -2.94 7.76
CA GLU A 44 4.01 -2.85 7.31
C GLU A 44 3.90 -2.23 5.91
N VAL A 45 2.74 -2.39 5.30
CA VAL A 45 2.40 -1.75 4.03
C VAL A 45 1.31 -0.72 4.27
N VAL A 46 1.53 0.51 3.80
CA VAL A 46 0.53 1.58 3.82
C VAL A 46 0.05 1.81 2.40
N VAL A 47 -1.25 1.69 2.17
CA VAL A 47 -1.87 1.97 0.87
C VAL A 47 -2.69 3.23 1.00
N VAL A 48 -2.31 4.24 0.25
CA VAL A 48 -3.03 5.50 0.13
C VAL A 48 -3.79 5.49 -1.18
N TYR A 49 -5.11 5.64 -1.13
CA TYR A 49 -5.97 5.56 -2.31
C TYR A 49 -7.10 6.59 -2.24
N THR A 50 -7.76 6.81 -3.37
CA THR A 50 -8.96 7.65 -3.51
C THR A 50 -10.08 6.85 -4.18
N HIS A 51 -11.26 7.44 -4.25
CA HIS A 51 -12.41 6.85 -4.92
C HIS A 51 -12.22 6.69 -6.44
N ASP A 52 -11.35 7.51 -7.04
CA ASP A 52 -11.08 7.54 -8.48
C ASP A 52 -10.05 6.48 -8.96
N CYS A 53 -9.51 5.68 -8.06
CA CYS A 53 -8.49 4.67 -8.41
C CYS A 53 -9.02 3.50 -9.25
N GLY A 54 -10.34 3.39 -9.45
CA GLY A 54 -10.96 2.26 -10.12
C GLY A 54 -10.91 0.97 -9.30
N ASP A 55 -10.85 -0.17 -9.98
CA ASP A 55 -10.75 -1.48 -9.32
C ASP A 55 -9.33 -1.74 -8.82
N LEU A 56 -9.21 -2.02 -7.53
CA LEU A 56 -7.96 -2.32 -6.85
C LEU A 56 -7.91 -3.77 -6.35
N GLY A 57 -8.88 -4.62 -6.70
CA GLY A 57 -9.07 -5.96 -6.14
C GLY A 57 -7.82 -6.84 -6.15
N ASP A 58 -7.09 -6.87 -7.27
CA ASP A 58 -5.86 -7.66 -7.39
C ASP A 58 -4.73 -7.14 -6.51
N LEU A 59 -4.59 -5.80 -6.44
CA LEU A 59 -3.63 -5.16 -5.54
C LEU A 59 -3.92 -5.53 -4.09
N TRP A 60 -5.17 -5.38 -3.64
CA TRP A 60 -5.55 -5.73 -2.27
C TRP A 60 -5.34 -7.21 -1.97
N THR A 61 -5.68 -8.09 -2.91
CA THR A 61 -5.46 -9.53 -2.77
C THR A 61 -3.98 -9.85 -2.57
N ALA A 62 -3.10 -9.23 -3.35
CA ALA A 62 -1.66 -9.44 -3.23
C ALA A 62 -1.09 -8.88 -1.92
N LEU A 63 -1.54 -7.70 -1.52
CA LEU A 63 -1.15 -7.06 -0.27
C LEU A 63 -1.56 -7.89 0.96
N LEU A 64 -2.82 -8.33 1.00
CA LEU A 64 -3.33 -9.19 2.05
C LEU A 64 -2.64 -10.56 2.06
N GLY A 65 -2.30 -11.08 0.88
CA GLY A 65 -1.54 -12.31 0.72
C GLY A 65 -0.07 -12.22 1.17
N SER A 66 0.51 -11.01 1.25
CA SER A 66 1.92 -10.79 1.59
C SER A 66 2.34 -11.23 3.00
N GLY A 67 1.37 -11.35 3.91
CA GLY A 67 1.60 -11.60 5.33
C GLY A 67 2.07 -10.38 6.11
N LEU A 68 2.20 -9.21 5.48
CA LEU A 68 2.50 -7.95 6.15
C LEU A 68 1.22 -7.30 6.67
N PRO A 69 1.26 -6.60 7.83
CA PRO A 69 0.18 -5.72 8.24
C PRO A 69 -0.10 -4.67 7.15
N VAL A 70 -1.37 -4.54 6.75
CA VAL A 70 -1.82 -3.58 5.73
C VAL A 70 -2.60 -2.45 6.38
N ARG A 71 -2.23 -1.20 6.07
CA ARG A 71 -2.92 0.02 6.49
C ARG A 71 -3.57 0.66 5.28
N ALA A 72 -4.89 0.63 5.22
CA ALA A 72 -5.65 1.31 4.19
C ALA A 72 -5.93 2.76 4.60
N VAL A 73 -5.54 3.72 3.77
CA VAL A 73 -5.73 5.16 3.98
C VAL A 73 -6.50 5.71 2.80
N ASN A 74 -7.74 6.14 3.04
CA ASN A 74 -8.52 6.86 2.06
C ASN A 74 -8.17 8.34 2.16
N ALA A 75 -7.48 8.86 1.14
CA ALA A 75 -6.97 10.23 1.13
C ALA A 75 -8.09 11.28 1.05
N GLU A 76 -9.30 10.87 0.66
CA GLU A 76 -10.45 11.73 0.46
C GLU A 76 -11.58 11.41 1.44
N GLY A 77 -12.37 12.42 1.77
CA GLY A 77 -13.54 12.26 2.64
C GLY A 77 -14.69 11.48 1.99
N VAL A 78 -14.52 11.01 0.75
CA VAL A 78 -15.51 10.20 0.03
C VAL A 78 -15.39 8.76 0.48
N THR A 79 -16.47 8.21 1.03
CA THR A 79 -16.46 6.85 1.57
C THR A 79 -16.25 5.84 0.44
N THR A 80 -15.06 5.24 0.40
CA THR A 80 -14.70 4.16 -0.53
C THR A 80 -14.19 3.00 0.30
N PRO A 81 -14.87 1.83 0.25
CA PRO A 81 -14.49 0.70 1.10
C PRO A 81 -13.13 0.15 0.68
N ALA A 82 -12.27 -0.15 1.65
CA ALA A 82 -11.14 -1.03 1.40
C ALA A 82 -11.66 -2.48 1.31
N PRO A 83 -11.20 -3.29 0.33
CA PRO A 83 -11.61 -4.69 0.21
C PRO A 83 -11.15 -5.57 1.37
N GLY A 84 -11.80 -6.72 1.52
CA GLY A 84 -11.38 -7.75 2.48
C GLY A 84 -11.68 -7.45 3.95
N GLY A 85 -12.63 -6.56 4.24
CA GLY A 85 -13.01 -6.22 5.62
C GLY A 85 -12.02 -5.30 6.34
N LEU A 86 -10.99 -4.82 5.65
CA LEU A 86 -10.09 -3.78 6.15
C LEU A 86 -10.90 -2.49 6.38
N LYS A 87 -10.86 -1.97 7.60
CA LYS A 87 -11.39 -0.65 7.89
C LYS A 87 -10.36 0.40 7.48
N ALA A 88 -10.64 1.12 6.39
CA ALA A 88 -9.80 2.23 5.98
C ALA A 88 -9.84 3.37 7.01
N TRP A 89 -8.68 3.98 7.24
CA TRP A 89 -8.62 5.28 7.89
C TRP A 89 -9.06 6.36 6.90
N GLN A 90 -9.98 7.23 7.33
CA GLN A 90 -10.61 8.24 6.50
C GLN A 90 -10.84 9.55 7.28
N GLY A 91 -11.25 10.60 6.57
CA GLY A 91 -11.50 11.93 7.13
C GLY A 91 -10.28 12.85 7.10
N GLU A 92 -10.36 14.00 7.76
CA GLU A 92 -9.37 15.08 7.64
C GLU A 92 -7.94 14.64 8.00
N GLY A 93 -7.79 13.76 9.00
CA GLY A 93 -6.50 13.20 9.37
C GLY A 93 -5.84 12.42 8.24
N ALA A 94 -6.62 11.57 7.54
CA ALA A 94 -6.15 10.78 6.40
C ALA A 94 -5.79 11.68 5.21
N THR A 95 -6.58 12.72 4.96
CA THR A 95 -6.26 13.74 3.93
C THR A 95 -4.96 14.48 4.26
N ARG A 96 -4.77 14.91 5.50
CA ARG A 96 -3.55 15.62 5.92
C ARG A 96 -2.32 14.73 5.83
N PHE A 97 -2.44 13.48 6.25
CA PHE A 97 -1.39 12.46 6.13
C PHE A 97 -0.98 12.27 4.67
N SER A 98 -1.94 12.07 3.77
CA SER A 98 -1.69 11.86 2.34
C SER A 98 -1.01 13.07 1.69
N ARG A 99 -1.42 14.29 2.06
CA ARG A 99 -0.77 15.54 1.62
C ARG A 99 0.65 15.67 2.15
N ALA A 100 0.89 15.31 3.40
CA ALA A 100 2.23 15.36 4.01
C ALA A 100 3.20 14.39 3.36
N LEU A 101 2.72 13.21 2.93
CA LEU A 101 3.50 12.24 2.14
C LEU A 101 3.87 12.77 0.74
N ARG A 102 3.18 13.80 0.25
CA ARG A 102 3.34 14.37 -1.10
C ARG A 102 3.14 13.35 -2.22
N VAL A 103 2.22 12.40 -2.03
CA VAL A 103 1.84 11.41 -3.06
C VAL A 103 1.55 12.15 -4.38
N GLY A 104 2.27 11.77 -5.44
CA GLY A 104 2.13 12.36 -6.76
C GLY A 104 0.98 11.75 -7.56
N THR A 105 0.66 10.47 -7.34
CA THR A 105 -0.44 9.77 -8.00
C THR A 105 -1.04 8.70 -7.08
N TYR A 106 -2.37 8.53 -7.14
CA TYR A 106 -3.08 7.46 -6.46
C TYR A 106 -3.43 6.31 -7.43
N PRO A 107 -3.49 5.06 -6.94
CA PRO A 107 -3.12 4.63 -5.59
C PRO A 107 -1.60 4.70 -5.36
N ALA A 108 -1.19 4.84 -4.10
CA ALA A 108 0.19 4.78 -3.66
C ALA A 108 0.37 3.68 -2.62
N VAL A 109 1.40 2.86 -2.77
CA VAL A 109 1.75 1.78 -1.85
C VAL A 109 3.11 2.09 -1.26
N LEU A 110 3.20 2.08 0.06
CA LEU A 110 4.43 2.34 0.80
C LEU A 110 4.82 1.10 1.57
N LEU A 111 6.06 0.66 1.40
CA LEU A 111 6.68 -0.28 2.34
C LEU A 111 7.31 0.53 3.46
N VAL A 112 6.93 0.24 4.70
CA VAL A 112 7.35 0.98 5.88
C VAL A 112 8.08 0.03 6.82
N GLN A 113 9.21 0.50 7.36
CA GLN A 113 9.95 -0.18 8.40
C GLN A 113 10.21 0.76 9.57
N ASP A 114 9.82 0.36 10.77
CA ASP A 114 9.96 1.10 12.02
C ASP A 114 9.45 2.55 11.91
N GLY A 115 8.31 2.70 11.21
CA GLY A 115 7.66 3.99 10.97
C GLY A 115 8.34 4.87 9.91
N ARG A 116 9.31 4.36 9.15
CA ARG A 116 9.99 5.08 8.06
C ARG A 116 9.69 4.44 6.70
N VAL A 117 9.58 5.27 5.66
CA VAL A 117 9.31 4.80 4.30
C VAL A 117 10.57 4.13 3.74
N LEU A 118 10.50 2.82 3.51
CA LEU A 118 11.58 2.04 2.90
C LEU A 118 11.46 2.04 1.37
N ASN A 119 10.23 1.96 0.85
CA ASN A 119 9.98 2.05 -0.59
C ASN A 119 8.58 2.63 -0.85
N ALA A 120 8.38 3.20 -2.04
CA ALA A 120 7.12 3.77 -2.48
C ALA A 120 6.86 3.44 -3.95
N TRP A 121 5.62 3.07 -4.25
CA TRP A 121 5.12 2.89 -5.61
C TRP A 121 3.86 3.73 -5.76
N GLU A 122 3.73 4.48 -6.84
CA GLU A 122 2.59 5.38 -7.09
C GLU A 122 2.07 5.15 -8.50
N GLY A 123 0.76 5.03 -8.69
CA GLY A 123 0.13 4.90 -10.00
C GLY A 123 -0.63 3.60 -10.22
N THR A 124 -0.83 3.25 -11.48
CA THR A 124 -1.62 2.08 -11.86
C THR A 124 -0.83 0.79 -11.64
N PHE A 125 -1.37 -0.09 -10.81
CA PHE A 125 -0.81 -1.41 -10.55
C PHE A 125 -1.48 -2.46 -11.45
N ALA A 126 -0.88 -2.69 -12.61
CA ALA A 126 -1.28 -3.76 -13.53
C ALA A 126 -0.19 -4.83 -13.52
N GLY A 127 -0.17 -5.69 -12.51
CA GLY A 127 0.75 -6.81 -12.50
C GLY A 127 0.42 -7.78 -13.63
N GLN A 128 1.33 -7.98 -14.59
CA GLN A 128 1.28 -9.19 -15.43
C GLN A 128 1.80 -10.36 -14.59
N LEU A 129 0.87 -11.21 -14.13
CA LEU A 129 1.20 -12.58 -13.74
C LEU A 129 1.42 -13.37 -15.04
N GLU A 130 2.65 -13.40 -15.54
CA GLU A 130 3.10 -14.47 -16.44
C GLU A 130 3.59 -15.67 -15.62
#